data_AF-C1EEH0-F1
#
_entry.id   AF-C1EEH0-F1
#
_cell.length_a   1.000
_cell.length_b   1.000
_cell.length_c   1.000
_cell.angle_alpha   90.00
_cell.angle_beta   90.00
_cell.angle_gamma   90.00
#
_symmetry.space_group_name_H-M   'P 1'
#
loop_
_entity.id
_entity.type
_entity.pdbx_description
1 polymer ?
#
loop_
_entity_poly.entity_id
_entity_poly.type
_entity_poly.pdbx_seq_one_letter_code
_entity_poly.pdbx_strand_id
1 'polypeptide(L)'
;MSNTSRPLGKTAPFLGVFLTTLIFLASGASAATCPTDGSAYDYSETVTGDTRTITYTACPNHAWKAINPNTAQYDGTQTIRVPAYPKIQNDGVTGVSTTSKRTMDLTAKGGVVGIFFSAAALYSPYGGGKYGQVKGFDNSATNAEDLTVCLGIDSNQRGCHSSQGSNSYHCHSAPTCLLQQLGQAANAHSPQIGWASDGFPLYGPYGKGGVAMKTCTVTGGKFGTDVCTNDDGGYYGELAGVDSYKFRYYIQGPVCSDSCANPIKDLPGADYHPHSPTGFYGCCPSGVTCSLAVAACTGTPADGYVSGFTPVAKTKLSTFCNACYSSGQGGSSVTTGSGCSAKSAGFTLATCPADGTGVNADSPSVKSAAAPFTGAAIILNIAMAVFVTMM
;
A
#
# COMPACT_ATOMS: atom_id res chain seq x y z
N MET A 1 55.91 78.74 35.26
CA MET A 1 57.29 78.58 34.78
C MET A 1 57.45 77.17 34.22
N SER A 2 57.85 77.10 32.95
CA SER A 2 58.64 76.05 32.27
C SER A 2 58.47 74.56 32.63
N ASN A 3 58.17 73.77 31.59
CA ASN A 3 58.78 72.47 31.24
C ASN A 3 58.69 71.30 32.25
N THR A 4 58.60 70.01 31.90
CA THR A 4 58.65 69.26 30.64
C THR A 4 58.35 67.79 30.96
N SER A 5 57.91 67.08 29.91
CA SER A 5 58.29 65.70 29.53
C SER A 5 57.77 64.46 30.27
N ARG A 6 57.01 63.68 29.48
CA ARG A 6 56.70 62.22 29.47
C ARG A 6 57.98 61.34 29.37
N PRO A 7 57.94 59.97 29.23
CA PRO A 7 56.82 58.98 29.29
C PRO A 7 57.15 57.67 30.07
N LEU A 8 56.15 56.79 30.25
CA LEU A 8 56.19 55.37 29.81
C LEU A 8 54.90 54.65 30.25
N GLY A 9 54.04 54.35 29.28
CA GLY A 9 52.81 53.59 29.46
C GLY A 9 53.08 52.08 29.44
N LYS A 10 52.40 51.36 30.34
CA LYS A 10 52.29 49.90 30.31
C LYS A 10 50.99 49.52 29.61
N THR A 11 51.12 48.69 28.59
CA THR A 11 50.06 48.08 27.79
C THR A 11 49.35 46.98 28.57
N ALA A 12 48.00 47.01 28.56
CA ALA A 12 47.13 45.95 29.08
C ALA A 12 46.91 44.86 28.00
N PRO A 13 46.67 43.58 28.39
CA PRO A 13 46.42 42.52 27.43
C PRO A 13 44.96 42.51 26.94
N PHE A 14 44.81 42.31 25.63
CA PHE A 14 43.56 42.08 24.91
C PHE A 14 42.91 40.75 25.33
N LEU A 15 41.64 40.80 25.74
CA LEU A 15 40.78 39.63 25.93
C LEU A 15 39.98 39.40 24.63
N GLY A 16 40.40 38.41 23.83
CA GLY A 16 39.71 38.03 22.60
C GLY A 16 38.44 37.24 22.90
N VAL A 17 37.29 37.81 22.54
CA VAL A 17 36.00 37.10 22.51
C VAL A 17 35.94 36.30 21.21
N PHE A 18 36.12 34.99 21.29
CA PHE A 18 35.84 34.06 20.19
C PHE A 18 34.33 33.86 20.08
N LEU A 19 33.72 34.52 19.10
CA LEU A 19 32.36 34.25 18.67
C LEU A 19 32.38 32.99 17.79
N THR A 20 32.14 31.82 18.38
CA THR A 20 31.98 30.57 17.64
C THR A 20 30.61 30.55 16.98
N THR A 21 30.56 30.97 15.71
CA THR A 21 29.41 30.75 14.84
C THR A 21 29.24 29.24 14.63
N LEU A 22 28.28 28.63 15.33
CA LEU A 22 27.84 27.26 15.03
C LEU A 22 27.15 27.27 13.66
N ILE A 23 27.90 26.98 12.62
CA ILE A 23 27.33 26.63 11.31
C ILE A 23 26.79 25.20 11.47
N PHE A 24 25.48 25.07 11.66
CA PHE A 24 24.79 23.81 11.44
C PHE A 24 24.87 23.48 9.94
N LEU A 25 25.91 22.75 9.55
CA LEU A 25 25.92 21.98 8.32
C LEU A 25 24.88 20.87 8.50
N ALA A 26 23.62 21.16 8.17
CA ALA A 26 22.66 20.13 7.83
C ALA A 26 23.22 19.40 6.60
N SER A 27 23.97 18.33 6.83
CA SER A 27 24.31 17.40 5.78
C SER A 27 23.00 16.77 5.33
N GLY A 28 22.44 17.28 4.24
CA GLY A 28 21.47 16.54 3.45
C GLY A 28 22.20 15.33 2.89
N ALA A 29 22.31 14.26 3.69
CA ALA A 29 22.71 12.97 3.19
C ALA A 29 21.67 12.58 2.14
N SER A 30 22.08 12.53 0.88
CA SER A 30 21.27 11.93 -0.17
C SER A 30 20.96 10.49 0.25
N ALA A 31 19.68 10.10 0.22
CA ALA A 31 19.27 8.73 0.51
C ALA A 31 20.13 7.74 -0.30
N ALA A 32 20.65 6.71 0.37
CA ALA A 32 21.47 5.69 -0.25
C ALA A 32 20.57 4.69 -0.98
N THR A 33 21.01 4.08 -2.07
CA THR A 33 20.23 2.98 -2.67
C THR A 33 20.23 1.76 -1.74
N CYS A 34 19.07 1.13 -1.56
CA CYS A 34 18.95 -0.11 -0.81
C CYS A 34 19.87 -1.19 -1.41
N PRO A 35 20.50 -2.05 -0.60
CA PRO A 35 21.06 -3.31 -1.05
C PRO A 35 20.05 -4.12 -1.87
N THR A 36 20.50 -4.65 -3.01
CA THR A 36 19.66 -5.36 -3.98
C THR A 36 19.33 -6.79 -3.57
N ASP A 37 19.91 -7.27 -2.47
CA ASP A 37 19.74 -8.58 -1.89
C ASP A 37 18.64 -8.64 -0.81
N GLY A 38 18.01 -7.50 -0.50
CA GLY A 38 16.98 -7.35 0.51
C GLY A 38 17.51 -7.34 1.96
N SER A 39 18.83 -7.29 2.16
CA SER A 39 19.45 -7.31 3.51
C SER A 39 19.14 -6.06 4.35
N ALA A 40 18.85 -4.93 3.72
CA ALA A 40 18.47 -3.71 4.42
C ALA A 40 17.01 -3.66 4.85
N TYR A 41 16.22 -4.70 4.61
CA TYR A 41 14.87 -4.79 5.15
C TYR A 41 14.89 -4.86 6.67
N ASP A 42 14.16 -3.93 7.28
CA ASP A 42 13.83 -3.99 8.68
C ASP A 42 12.39 -3.57 8.93
N TYR A 43 11.78 -4.22 9.90
CA TYR A 43 10.44 -3.95 10.40
C TYR A 43 10.42 -4.32 11.88
N SER A 44 9.94 -3.41 12.72
CA SER A 44 9.66 -3.70 14.12
C SER A 44 8.43 -2.92 14.58
N GLU A 45 7.81 -3.44 15.62
CA GLU A 45 6.55 -2.91 16.12
C GLU A 45 6.51 -2.99 17.64
N THR A 46 6.03 -1.91 18.26
CA THR A 46 5.73 -1.87 19.69
C THR A 46 4.35 -1.30 19.91
N VAL A 47 3.70 -1.74 20.98
CA VAL A 47 2.42 -1.20 21.43
C VAL A 47 2.60 -0.69 22.85
N THR A 48 2.44 0.62 23.04
CA THR A 48 2.57 1.28 24.33
C THR A 48 1.33 2.11 24.57
N GLY A 49 0.52 1.72 25.56
CA GLY A 49 -0.81 2.30 25.78
C GLY A 49 -1.66 2.18 24.52
N ASP A 50 -2.17 3.30 24.03
CA ASP A 50 -3.08 3.35 22.88
C ASP A 50 -2.37 3.59 21.53
N THR A 51 -1.04 3.61 21.53
CA THR A 51 -0.23 3.89 20.33
C THR A 51 0.55 2.65 19.88
N ARG A 52 0.40 2.31 18.61
CA ARG A 52 1.23 1.32 17.90
C ARG A 52 2.32 2.08 17.15
N THR A 53 3.57 1.84 17.50
CA THR A 53 4.74 2.43 16.83
C THR A 53 5.36 1.39 15.91
N ILE A 54 5.45 1.71 14.62
CA ILE A 54 6.01 0.85 13.58
C ILE A 54 7.26 1.53 13.03
N THR A 55 8.35 0.78 13.02
CA THR A 55 9.67 1.24 12.62
C THR A 55 10.14 0.39 11.44
N TYR A 56 10.57 1.01 10.33
CA TYR A 56 10.83 0.31 9.06
C TYR A 56 11.86 1.04 8.20
N THR A 57 12.46 0.37 7.21
CA THR A 57 13.54 0.93 6.37
C THR A 57 13.15 1.28 4.93
N ALA A 58 11.91 0.98 4.54
CA ALA A 58 11.41 1.14 3.17
C ALA A 58 12.23 0.42 2.10
N CYS A 59 13.08 -0.54 2.49
CA CYS A 59 13.80 -1.41 1.57
C CYS A 59 13.02 -2.72 1.34
N PRO A 60 13.05 -3.27 0.11
CA PRO A 60 12.41 -4.56 -0.19
C PRO A 60 12.98 -5.67 0.69
N ASN A 61 12.11 -6.57 1.19
CA ASN A 61 12.52 -7.75 1.95
C ASN A 61 12.90 -8.95 1.08
N HIS A 62 13.18 -8.73 -0.20
CA HIS A 62 13.55 -9.76 -1.16
C HIS A 62 14.61 -9.20 -2.13
N ALA A 63 15.24 -10.10 -2.89
CA ALA A 63 16.13 -9.69 -3.96
C ALA A 63 15.36 -8.85 -5.01
N TRP A 64 15.93 -7.73 -5.43
CA TRP A 64 15.30 -6.80 -6.35
C TRP A 64 16.30 -6.22 -7.37
N LYS A 65 15.77 -5.68 -8.47
CA LYS A 65 16.55 -5.03 -9.53
C LYS A 65 15.89 -3.68 -9.84
N ALA A 66 16.68 -2.68 -10.23
CA ALA A 66 16.13 -1.43 -10.76
C ALA A 66 15.40 -1.71 -12.08
N ILE A 67 14.11 -1.39 -12.14
CA ILE A 67 13.22 -1.71 -13.27
C ILE A 67 12.62 -0.45 -13.90
N ASN A 68 12.41 0.60 -13.10
CA ASN A 68 12.10 1.93 -13.60
C ASN A 68 13.35 2.82 -13.36
N PRO A 69 13.42 4.07 -13.84
CA PRO A 69 14.64 4.89 -13.68
C PRO A 69 14.98 5.20 -12.22
N ASN A 70 14.10 4.84 -11.28
CA ASN A 70 14.31 5.03 -9.86
C ASN A 70 14.75 3.72 -9.19
N THR A 71 15.50 3.86 -8.11
CA THR A 71 15.93 2.75 -7.26
C THR A 71 15.31 2.85 -5.87
N ALA A 72 15.13 1.71 -5.20
CA ALA A 72 14.70 1.72 -3.81
C ALA A 72 15.76 2.45 -2.98
N GLN A 73 15.33 3.44 -2.21
CA GLN A 73 16.22 4.28 -1.41
C GLN A 73 16.07 3.95 0.07
N TYR A 74 17.21 3.72 0.70
CA TYR A 74 17.40 3.73 2.12
C TYR A 74 17.71 5.16 2.59
N ASP A 75 16.74 5.77 3.26
CA ASP A 75 16.88 7.09 3.90
C ASP A 75 16.89 6.97 5.42
N GLY A 76 17.53 5.91 5.94
CA GLY A 76 17.49 5.58 7.35
C GLY A 76 16.15 4.98 7.79
N THR A 77 16.13 4.60 9.07
CA THR A 77 14.95 4.03 9.69
C THR A 77 13.84 5.06 9.88
N GLN A 78 12.66 4.72 9.39
CA GLN A 78 11.44 5.51 9.44
C GLN A 78 10.56 5.06 10.60
N THR A 79 9.69 5.94 11.07
CA THR A 79 8.72 5.61 12.12
C THR A 79 7.34 6.16 11.76
N ILE A 80 6.33 5.29 11.79
CA ILE A 80 4.93 5.72 11.82
C ILE A 80 4.29 5.30 13.13
N ARG A 81 3.42 6.16 13.66
CA ARG A 81 2.56 5.85 14.80
C ARG A 81 1.12 5.81 14.34
N VAL A 82 0.42 4.76 14.72
CA VAL A 82 -0.99 4.55 14.38
C VAL A 82 -1.76 4.18 15.65
N PRO A 83 -3.09 4.39 15.70
CA PRO A 83 -3.91 3.94 16.82
C PRO A 83 -3.77 2.42 17.04
N ALA A 84 -3.44 2.00 18.26
CA ALA A 84 -3.46 0.58 18.63
C ALA A 84 -4.91 0.07 18.78
N TYR A 85 -5.80 0.98 19.19
CA TYR A 85 -7.25 0.78 19.30
C TYR A 85 -7.96 1.68 18.27
N PRO A 86 -8.03 1.26 16.99
CA PRO A 86 -8.58 2.11 15.94
C PRO A 86 -10.05 2.41 16.18
N LYS A 87 -10.42 3.67 15.93
CA LYS A 87 -11.78 4.19 16.07
C LYS A 87 -12.33 4.54 14.69
N ILE A 88 -13.60 4.23 14.45
CA ILE A 88 -14.31 4.58 13.23
C ILE A 88 -15.02 5.92 13.46
N GLN A 89 -14.78 6.89 12.59
CA GLN A 89 -15.54 8.14 12.60
C GLN A 89 -16.95 7.87 12.09
N ASN A 90 -17.94 8.17 12.91
CA ASN A 90 -19.34 7.96 12.57
C ASN A 90 -19.95 9.24 11.98
N ASP A 91 -20.85 9.06 11.02
CA ASP A 91 -22.25 9.43 11.23
C ASP A 91 -23.15 8.23 10.86
N GLY A 92 -23.99 7.78 11.80
CA GLY A 92 -25.15 6.89 11.54
C GLY A 92 -24.90 5.38 11.44
N VAL A 93 -23.77 4.86 11.91
CA VAL A 93 -23.36 3.48 11.63
C VAL A 93 -23.34 2.57 12.85
N THR A 94 -24.23 1.59 12.76
CA THR A 94 -23.86 0.16 12.67
C THR A 94 -23.77 -0.19 11.16
N GLY A 95 -22.63 -0.67 10.65
CA GLY A 95 -22.38 -0.92 9.21
C GLY A 95 -21.97 0.27 8.30
N VAL A 96 -20.81 0.92 8.52
CA VAL A 96 -20.23 2.13 7.83
C VAL A 96 -20.89 2.45 6.46
N SER A 97 -21.93 3.29 6.44
CA SER A 97 -22.68 3.65 5.22
C SER A 97 -21.74 4.04 4.06
N THR A 98 -22.19 3.87 2.81
CA THR A 98 -21.54 4.51 1.64
C THR A 98 -21.48 6.05 1.76
N THR A 99 -22.25 6.62 2.69
CA THR A 99 -22.25 8.03 3.07
C THR A 99 -21.47 8.34 4.35
N SER A 100 -20.83 7.34 4.97
CA SER A 100 -19.98 7.59 6.14
C SER A 100 -18.90 8.59 5.78
N LYS A 101 -18.76 9.62 6.62
CA LYS A 101 -17.85 10.71 6.36
C LYS A 101 -16.42 10.18 6.40
N ARG A 102 -15.77 10.13 5.24
CA ARG A 102 -14.33 9.93 5.17
C ARG A 102 -13.65 10.91 6.13
N THR A 103 -12.80 10.39 7.01
CA THR A 103 -11.92 11.22 7.84
C THR A 103 -10.79 11.80 7.00
N MET A 104 -10.46 11.11 5.91
CA MET A 104 -9.47 11.54 4.94
C MET A 104 -9.84 11.04 3.55
N ASP A 105 -9.77 11.94 2.57
CA ASP A 105 -9.84 11.60 1.16
C ASP A 105 -8.43 11.35 0.63
N LEU A 106 -8.22 10.19 0.00
CA LEU A 106 -6.93 9.77 -0.55
C LEU A 106 -6.89 9.87 -2.08
N THR A 107 -8.00 10.22 -2.73
CA THR A 107 -8.10 10.30 -4.19
C THR A 107 -7.22 11.40 -4.81
N ALA A 108 -6.74 12.35 -4.01
CA ALA A 108 -5.81 13.39 -4.42
C ALA A 108 -4.57 13.49 -3.51
N LYS A 109 -4.33 12.48 -2.66
CA LYS A 109 -3.23 12.50 -1.69
C LYS A 109 -2.14 11.52 -2.12
N GLY A 110 -0.97 12.03 -2.49
CA GLY A 110 0.19 11.19 -2.80
C GLY A 110 0.95 10.74 -1.56
N GLY A 111 1.85 9.77 -1.76
CA GLY A 111 2.76 9.28 -0.73
C GLY A 111 2.19 8.17 0.15
N VAL A 112 2.88 7.94 1.28
CA VAL A 112 2.60 6.84 2.20
C VAL A 112 1.26 7.04 2.90
N VAL A 113 0.37 6.05 2.81
CA VAL A 113 -0.90 5.98 3.53
C VAL A 113 -0.99 4.78 4.48
N GLY A 114 -0.01 3.87 4.41
CA GLY A 114 0.13 2.74 5.32
C GLY A 114 1.47 2.04 5.10
N ILE A 115 1.68 0.94 5.83
CA ILE A 115 2.91 0.15 5.74
C ILE A 115 2.59 -1.34 5.69
N PHE A 116 3.29 -2.07 4.82
CA PHE A 116 3.25 -3.52 4.78
C PHE A 116 4.31 -4.14 5.71
N PHE A 117 4.09 -5.38 6.14
CA PHE A 117 5.06 -6.12 6.96
C PHE A 117 6.40 -6.38 6.23
N SER A 118 6.43 -6.31 4.90
CA SER A 118 7.65 -6.33 4.08
C SER A 118 8.43 -5.00 4.08
N ALA A 119 8.03 -4.02 4.90
CA ALA A 119 8.52 -2.63 4.92
C ALA A 119 8.25 -1.82 3.64
N ALA A 120 7.59 -2.39 2.63
CA ALA A 120 7.11 -1.61 1.50
C ALA A 120 6.00 -0.64 1.96
N ALA A 121 6.06 0.61 1.53
CA ALA A 121 5.00 1.56 1.79
C ALA A 121 3.72 1.18 1.04
N LEU A 122 2.55 1.40 1.64
CA LEU A 122 1.28 1.45 0.91
C LEU A 122 1.08 2.88 0.43
N TYR A 123 0.92 3.07 -0.88
CA TYR A 123 0.49 4.36 -1.44
C TYR A 123 -1.00 4.32 -1.78
N SER A 124 -1.62 5.50 -1.74
CA SER A 124 -2.99 5.69 -2.22
C SER A 124 -3.10 5.39 -3.72
N PRO A 125 -4.30 5.29 -4.29
CA PRO A 125 -4.44 5.12 -5.73
C PRO A 125 -4.17 6.42 -6.53
N TYR A 126 -3.69 7.50 -5.92
CA TYR A 126 -3.42 8.76 -6.61
C TYR A 126 -2.02 8.78 -7.24
N GLY A 127 -1.95 8.78 -8.57
CA GLY A 127 -0.69 8.79 -9.33
C GLY A 127 -0.06 10.17 -9.54
N GLY A 128 -0.44 11.15 -8.72
CA GLY A 128 0.03 12.53 -8.83
C GLY A 128 -0.76 13.41 -9.81
N GLY A 129 -0.38 14.69 -9.85
CA GLY A 129 -1.16 15.73 -10.54
C GLY A 129 -1.34 15.53 -12.05
N LYS A 130 -0.46 14.73 -12.67
CA LYS A 130 -0.55 14.35 -14.10
C LYS A 130 -1.85 13.61 -14.43
N TYR A 131 -2.33 12.75 -13.53
CA TYR A 131 -3.52 11.91 -13.75
C TYR A 131 -4.79 12.50 -13.11
N GLY A 132 -4.65 13.57 -12.34
CA GLY A 132 -5.74 14.23 -11.61
C GLY A 132 -6.25 13.41 -10.43
N GLN A 133 -7.27 13.94 -9.75
CA GLN A 133 -7.95 13.23 -8.66
C GLN A 133 -8.54 11.91 -9.17
N VAL A 134 -8.31 10.82 -8.44
CA VAL A 134 -8.81 9.48 -8.78
C VAL A 134 -10.33 9.49 -8.79
N LYS A 135 -10.92 9.06 -9.92
CA LYS A 135 -12.37 8.92 -10.09
C LYS A 135 -12.80 7.48 -10.36
N GLY A 136 -11.84 6.63 -10.70
CA GLY A 136 -12.05 5.23 -10.99
C GLY A 136 -10.73 4.56 -11.38
N PHE A 137 -10.83 3.35 -11.94
CA PHE A 137 -9.67 2.58 -12.33
C PHE A 137 -8.81 3.29 -13.39
N ASP A 138 -9.43 3.86 -14.42
CA ASP A 138 -8.74 4.39 -15.60
C ASP A 138 -7.69 5.47 -15.29
N ASN A 139 -7.92 6.27 -14.25
CA ASN A 139 -6.98 7.32 -13.82
C ASN A 139 -6.34 7.05 -12.45
N SER A 140 -6.47 5.83 -11.93
CA SER A 140 -5.76 5.40 -10.72
C SER A 140 -4.28 5.12 -11.01
N ALA A 141 -3.42 5.30 -10.01
CA ALA A 141 -2.00 4.92 -10.06
C ALA A 141 -1.82 3.45 -10.47
N THR A 142 -2.68 2.56 -10.00
CA THR A 142 -2.66 1.14 -10.39
C THR A 142 -2.78 0.97 -11.90
N ASN A 143 -3.59 1.77 -12.59
CA ASN A 143 -3.69 1.72 -14.05
C ASN A 143 -2.64 2.58 -14.76
N ALA A 144 -2.37 3.76 -14.20
CA ALA A 144 -1.64 4.83 -14.87
C ALA A 144 -0.13 4.76 -14.71
N GLU A 145 0.36 4.18 -13.61
CA GLU A 145 1.79 4.08 -13.35
C GLU A 145 2.41 2.83 -13.91
N ASP A 146 1.62 1.88 -14.42
CA ASP A 146 1.95 0.65 -15.17
C ASP A 146 3.19 -0.16 -14.75
N LEU A 147 3.84 0.15 -13.64
CA LEU A 147 5.22 -0.24 -13.40
C LEU A 147 5.40 -0.95 -12.06
N THR A 148 6.01 -2.13 -12.17
CA THR A 148 6.54 -3.02 -11.13
C THR A 148 5.56 -3.63 -10.09
N VAL A 149 5.26 -4.95 -10.18
CA VAL A 149 4.78 -5.80 -9.06
C VAL A 149 5.99 -6.50 -8.51
N CYS A 150 5.89 -6.84 -7.23
CA CYS A 150 6.46 -8.06 -6.69
C CYS A 150 5.94 -9.32 -7.40
N LEU A 151 6.34 -9.50 -8.66
CA LEU A 151 6.80 -10.73 -9.29
C LEU A 151 7.86 -10.24 -10.27
N GLY A 152 9.12 -10.28 -9.86
CA GLY A 152 10.22 -9.67 -10.60
C GLY A 152 10.37 -10.21 -12.01
N ILE A 153 9.78 -9.54 -13.00
CA ILE A 153 10.41 -9.14 -14.27
C ILE A 153 9.84 -7.76 -14.67
N ASP A 154 10.77 -6.81 -14.81
CA ASP A 154 10.93 -5.80 -15.88
C ASP A 154 9.69 -5.05 -16.43
N SER A 155 9.86 -3.75 -16.61
CA SER A 155 9.15 -2.75 -17.42
C SER A 155 7.64 -2.65 -17.56
N ASN A 156 6.77 -3.52 -17.03
CA ASN A 156 5.32 -3.22 -16.99
C ASN A 156 4.53 -4.23 -16.17
N GLN A 157 4.27 -4.03 -14.88
CA GLN A 157 3.20 -4.75 -14.16
C GLN A 157 2.94 -4.14 -12.79
N ARG A 158 1.74 -4.29 -12.22
CA ARG A 158 1.23 -3.46 -11.12
C ARG A 158 1.33 -4.10 -9.72
N GLY A 159 2.25 -3.61 -8.89
CA GLY A 159 2.29 -3.95 -7.45
C GLY A 159 3.10 -2.97 -6.63
N CYS A 160 4.42 -3.17 -6.56
CA CYS A 160 5.35 -2.34 -5.80
C CYS A 160 6.51 -1.82 -6.65
N HIS A 161 6.80 -0.53 -6.62
CA HIS A 161 7.88 0.12 -7.38
C HIS A 161 8.56 1.24 -6.61
N SER A 162 9.61 1.82 -7.22
CA SER A 162 10.34 2.94 -6.65
C SER A 162 9.98 4.29 -7.29
N SER A 163 9.72 5.30 -6.46
CA SER A 163 9.66 6.71 -6.86
C SER A 163 10.99 7.43 -6.57
N GLN A 164 11.08 8.73 -6.83
CA GLN A 164 12.21 9.54 -6.38
C GLN A 164 12.02 9.94 -4.91
N GLY A 165 13.11 10.03 -4.15
CA GLY A 165 13.10 10.51 -2.76
C GLY A 165 13.07 9.40 -1.71
N SER A 166 12.72 9.79 -0.47
CA SER A 166 12.62 8.87 0.67
C SER A 166 11.32 8.09 0.64
N ASN A 167 11.31 6.91 1.29
CA ASN A 167 10.17 5.97 1.19
C ASN A 167 9.79 5.66 -0.25
N SER A 168 10.80 5.52 -1.12
CA SER A 168 10.58 5.39 -2.54
C SER A 168 9.94 4.06 -2.92
N TYR A 169 10.25 2.96 -2.22
CA TYR A 169 9.66 1.66 -2.53
C TYR A 169 8.27 1.51 -1.92
N HIS A 170 7.26 1.42 -2.76
CA HIS A 170 5.86 1.46 -2.37
C HIS A 170 4.98 0.65 -3.30
N CYS A 171 3.77 0.31 -2.85
CA CYS A 171 2.80 -0.46 -3.62
C CYS A 171 1.44 0.21 -3.73
N HIS A 172 0.76 -0.02 -4.85
CA HIS A 172 -0.62 0.39 -5.11
C HIS A 172 -1.61 -0.79 -5.18
N SER A 173 -1.11 -2.02 -5.13
CA SER A 173 -1.90 -3.25 -5.04
C SER A 173 -1.21 -4.26 -4.13
N ALA A 174 -1.82 -5.43 -3.92
CA ALA A 174 -1.39 -6.38 -2.90
C ALA A 174 -0.04 -7.02 -3.31
N PRO A 175 1.00 -6.96 -2.46
CA PRO A 175 2.30 -7.50 -2.84
C PRO A 175 2.26 -9.04 -2.84
N THR A 176 2.38 -9.67 -4.02
CA THR A 176 2.25 -11.13 -4.15
C THR A 176 3.33 -11.90 -3.37
N CYS A 177 4.58 -11.44 -3.39
CA CYS A 177 5.66 -12.03 -2.59
C CYS A 177 5.34 -12.03 -1.08
N LEU A 178 4.75 -10.94 -0.57
CA LEU A 178 4.36 -10.85 0.84
C LEU A 178 3.20 -11.80 1.14
N LEU A 179 2.20 -11.88 0.26
CA LEU A 179 1.09 -12.81 0.42
C LEU A 179 1.57 -14.27 0.44
N GLN A 180 2.51 -14.62 -0.43
CA GLN A 180 3.11 -15.95 -0.43
C GLN A 180 3.91 -16.21 0.84
N GLN A 181 4.73 -15.25 1.29
CA GLN A 181 5.51 -15.38 2.51
C GLN A 181 4.61 -15.60 3.74
N LEU A 182 3.44 -14.97 3.75
CA LEU A 182 2.43 -15.10 4.79
C LEU A 182 1.50 -16.31 4.58
N GLY A 183 1.78 -17.17 3.60
CA GLY A 183 1.07 -18.42 3.40
C GLY A 183 -0.34 -18.27 2.84
N GLN A 184 -0.61 -17.25 2.02
CA GLN A 184 -1.88 -17.11 1.32
C GLN A 184 -2.23 -18.42 0.58
N ALA A 185 -3.34 -19.03 0.99
CA ALA A 185 -3.89 -20.23 0.38
C ALA A 185 -5.04 -19.91 -0.56
N ALA A 186 -5.30 -20.81 -1.51
CA ALA A 186 -6.50 -20.75 -2.34
C ALA A 186 -7.72 -21.01 -1.45
N ASN A 187 -8.83 -20.31 -1.74
CA ASN A 187 -10.11 -20.45 -1.02
C ASN A 187 -10.04 -20.13 0.49
N ALA A 188 -9.03 -19.38 0.93
CA ALA A 188 -8.88 -18.93 2.31
C ALA A 188 -8.93 -17.40 2.40
N HIS A 189 -9.38 -16.91 3.56
CA HIS A 189 -9.26 -15.49 3.89
C HIS A 189 -7.78 -15.07 3.84
N SER A 190 -7.51 -13.89 3.28
CA SER A 190 -6.15 -13.40 3.12
C SER A 190 -5.47 -13.13 4.46
N PRO A 191 -4.14 -13.32 4.58
CA PRO A 191 -3.44 -12.91 5.79
C PRO A 191 -3.48 -11.38 5.93
N GLN A 192 -3.34 -10.91 7.16
CA GLN A 192 -3.04 -9.50 7.40
C GLN A 192 -1.65 -9.22 6.82
N ILE A 193 -1.54 -8.19 5.98
CA ILE A 193 -0.30 -7.83 5.28
C ILE A 193 0.30 -6.51 5.77
N GLY A 194 -0.42 -5.75 6.60
CA GLY A 194 0.07 -4.46 7.08
C GLY A 194 -0.92 -3.69 7.94
N TRP A 195 -0.64 -2.39 8.06
CA TRP A 195 -1.45 -1.40 8.78
C TRP A 195 -1.70 -0.17 7.91
N ALA A 196 -2.96 0.26 7.84
CA ALA A 196 -3.30 1.60 7.36
C ALA A 196 -2.89 2.63 8.41
N SER A 197 -2.62 3.87 7.98
CA SER A 197 -2.20 4.92 8.91
C SER A 197 -3.26 5.31 9.94
N ASP A 198 -4.53 5.07 9.64
CA ASP A 198 -5.65 5.25 10.58
C ASP A 198 -5.77 4.12 11.63
N GLY A 199 -4.88 3.14 11.60
CA GLY A 199 -4.74 2.05 12.59
C GLY A 199 -5.50 0.78 12.24
N PHE A 200 -6.29 0.77 11.16
CA PHE A 200 -6.98 -0.45 10.73
C PHE A 200 -6.05 -1.44 10.02
N PRO A 201 -6.28 -2.76 10.16
CA PRO A 201 -5.47 -3.76 9.50
C PRO A 201 -5.69 -3.75 7.99
N LEU A 202 -4.62 -4.02 7.24
CA LEU A 202 -4.64 -4.25 5.81
C LEU A 202 -4.60 -5.76 5.54
N TYR A 203 -5.49 -6.24 4.69
CA TYR A 203 -5.53 -7.62 4.23
C TYR A 203 -5.22 -7.73 2.74
N GLY A 204 -4.77 -8.92 2.32
CA GLY A 204 -4.72 -9.29 0.91
C GLY A 204 -6.11 -9.27 0.25
N PRO A 205 -6.24 -9.74 -1.00
CA PRO A 205 -7.45 -9.54 -1.79
C PRO A 205 -8.65 -10.41 -1.44
N TYR A 206 -8.49 -11.46 -0.63
CA TYR A 206 -9.53 -12.46 -0.40
C TYR A 206 -10.17 -12.33 0.97
N GLY A 207 -11.50 -12.23 1.00
CA GLY A 207 -12.31 -12.17 2.21
C GLY A 207 -12.75 -13.53 2.72
N LYS A 208 -13.85 -13.55 3.48
CA LYS A 208 -14.38 -14.76 4.13
C LYS A 208 -14.60 -15.86 3.09
N GLY A 209 -14.11 -17.06 3.38
CA GLY A 209 -14.24 -18.22 2.47
C GLY A 209 -13.42 -18.11 1.18
N GLY A 210 -12.44 -17.21 1.11
CA GLY A 210 -11.60 -17.01 -0.07
C GLY A 210 -12.26 -16.25 -1.21
N VAL A 211 -13.38 -15.57 -0.95
CA VAL A 211 -14.06 -14.73 -1.94
C VAL A 211 -13.15 -13.55 -2.31
N ALA A 212 -12.86 -13.36 -3.60
CA ALA A 212 -12.14 -12.18 -4.07
C ALA A 212 -12.95 -10.92 -3.77
N MET A 213 -12.38 -10.01 -2.99
CA MET A 213 -13.10 -8.82 -2.54
C MET A 213 -13.29 -7.83 -3.69
N LYS A 214 -14.54 -7.44 -3.87
CA LYS A 214 -15.00 -6.35 -4.73
C LYS A 214 -15.90 -5.43 -3.92
N THR A 215 -16.16 -4.23 -4.43
CA THR A 215 -17.08 -3.30 -3.79
C THR A 215 -18.52 -3.82 -3.85
N CYS A 216 -19.35 -3.38 -2.91
CA CYS A 216 -20.78 -3.69 -2.90
C CYS A 216 -21.47 -3.11 -4.14
N THR A 217 -20.95 -1.99 -4.67
CA THR A 217 -21.38 -1.40 -5.94
C THR A 217 -21.19 -2.37 -7.11
N VAL A 218 -20.06 -3.07 -7.18
CA VAL A 218 -19.78 -4.04 -8.26
C VAL A 218 -20.55 -5.36 -8.05
N THR A 219 -20.65 -5.84 -6.80
CA THR A 219 -21.32 -7.12 -6.50
C THR A 219 -22.85 -7.03 -6.45
N GLY A 220 -23.42 -5.82 -6.35
CA GLY A 220 -24.84 -5.60 -6.05
C GLY A 220 -25.22 -5.94 -4.60
N GLY A 221 -24.24 -6.23 -3.74
CA GLY A 221 -24.44 -6.56 -2.34
C GLY A 221 -24.72 -5.34 -1.46
N LYS A 222 -25.02 -5.60 -0.19
CA LYS A 222 -25.26 -4.61 0.85
C LYS A 222 -24.07 -4.53 1.80
N PHE A 223 -23.47 -3.35 1.87
CA PHE A 223 -22.35 -3.10 2.78
C PHE A 223 -22.70 -3.37 4.25
N GLY A 224 -21.77 -3.97 4.99
CA GLY A 224 -21.95 -4.37 6.39
C GLY A 224 -22.83 -5.62 6.57
N THR A 225 -23.35 -6.20 5.50
CA THR A 225 -24.14 -7.44 5.51
C THR A 225 -23.49 -8.51 4.63
N ASP A 226 -23.23 -8.19 3.37
CA ASP A 226 -22.65 -9.11 2.38
C ASP A 226 -21.11 -9.08 2.39
N VAL A 227 -20.50 -10.07 1.74
CA VAL A 227 -19.04 -10.16 1.59
C VAL A 227 -18.57 -9.25 0.46
N CYS A 228 -18.61 -7.94 0.71
CA CYS A 228 -18.17 -6.90 -0.22
C CYS A 228 -17.63 -5.68 0.54
N THR A 229 -16.74 -4.92 -0.10
CA THR A 229 -16.17 -3.69 0.46
C THR A 229 -17.07 -2.47 0.18
N ASN A 230 -16.87 -1.37 0.90
CA ASN A 230 -17.38 -0.08 0.46
C ASN A 230 -16.56 0.44 -0.72
N ASP A 231 -16.95 1.59 -1.29
CA ASP A 231 -16.28 2.16 -2.46
C ASP A 231 -14.82 2.58 -2.22
N ASP A 232 -14.36 2.61 -0.96
CA ASP A 232 -12.98 2.88 -0.60
C ASP A 232 -12.16 1.62 -0.23
N GLY A 233 -12.69 0.42 -0.45
CA GLY A 233 -12.00 -0.85 -0.18
C GLY A 233 -12.04 -1.29 1.29
N GLY A 234 -12.83 -0.63 2.13
CA GLY A 234 -13.08 -1.01 3.52
C GLY A 234 -14.13 -2.10 3.64
N TYR A 235 -14.03 -2.99 4.62
CA TYR A 235 -15.01 -4.02 4.94
C TYR A 235 -15.40 -3.93 6.42
N TYR A 236 -16.71 -3.84 6.68
CA TYR A 236 -17.26 -3.84 8.03
C TYR A 236 -17.95 -5.18 8.33
N GLY A 237 -17.52 -5.83 9.40
CA GLY A 237 -18.05 -7.12 9.85
C GLY A 237 -17.08 -7.81 10.80
N GLU A 238 -17.60 -8.50 11.81
CA GLU A 238 -16.80 -9.34 12.68
C GLU A 238 -16.53 -10.69 11.99
N LEU A 239 -15.25 -11.07 11.90
CA LEU A 239 -14.83 -12.29 11.24
C LEU A 239 -14.27 -13.27 12.28
N ALA A 240 -15.16 -14.05 12.88
CA ALA A 240 -14.78 -15.05 13.88
C ALA A 240 -13.69 -16.00 13.33
N GLY A 241 -12.61 -16.19 14.10
CA GLY A 241 -11.46 -17.00 13.71
C GLY A 241 -10.45 -16.31 12.80
N VAL A 242 -10.71 -15.07 12.35
CA VAL A 242 -9.76 -14.28 11.55
C VAL A 242 -9.07 -13.24 12.42
N ASP A 243 -9.84 -12.35 13.06
CA ASP A 243 -9.31 -11.29 13.91
C ASP A 243 -10.36 -10.77 14.90
N SER A 244 -9.99 -9.72 15.65
CA SER A 244 -10.83 -9.03 16.64
C SER A 244 -11.24 -7.62 16.19
N TYR A 245 -11.15 -7.33 14.89
CA TYR A 245 -11.57 -6.06 14.32
C TYR A 245 -13.03 -6.11 13.87
N LYS A 246 -13.68 -4.95 13.82
CA LYS A 246 -14.99 -4.74 13.16
C LYS A 246 -14.84 -4.13 11.78
N PHE A 247 -13.73 -3.44 11.51
CA PHE A 247 -13.43 -2.85 10.21
C PHE A 247 -11.99 -3.16 9.77
N ARG A 248 -11.78 -3.27 8.45
CA ARG A 248 -10.45 -3.49 7.84
C ARG A 248 -10.45 -3.00 6.40
N TYR A 249 -9.28 -2.78 5.83
CA TYR A 249 -9.15 -2.56 4.39
C TYR A 249 -8.64 -3.82 3.69
N TYR A 250 -9.19 -4.09 2.52
CA TYR A 250 -8.67 -5.10 1.61
C TYR A 250 -7.91 -4.40 0.49
N ILE A 251 -6.71 -4.90 0.20
CA ILE A 251 -5.96 -4.51 -0.99
C ILE A 251 -6.49 -5.38 -2.13
N GLN A 252 -7.50 -4.87 -2.84
CA GLN A 252 -8.37 -5.66 -3.71
C GLN A 252 -7.69 -6.14 -4.99
N GLY A 253 -8.26 -7.19 -5.58
CA GLY A 253 -7.83 -7.83 -6.81
C GLY A 253 -8.22 -9.30 -6.87
N PRO A 254 -7.88 -10.02 -7.94
CA PRO A 254 -7.11 -11.23 -7.71
C PRO A 254 -5.66 -10.87 -7.96
N VAL A 255 -4.80 -11.27 -7.04
CA VAL A 255 -3.36 -11.34 -7.31
C VAL A 255 -3.02 -12.82 -7.30
N CYS A 256 -2.83 -13.38 -8.49
CA CYS A 256 -2.60 -14.81 -8.64
C CYS A 256 -1.91 -15.07 -9.97
N SER A 257 -0.73 -14.48 -10.13
CA SER A 257 0.16 -14.90 -11.20
C SER A 257 1.13 -15.89 -10.62
N ASP A 258 1.20 -17.08 -11.23
CA ASP A 258 2.25 -18.05 -10.96
C ASP A 258 3.55 -17.74 -11.73
N SER A 259 3.49 -16.65 -12.52
CA SER A 259 4.45 -16.32 -13.54
C SER A 259 5.41 -15.24 -13.09
N CYS A 260 6.70 -15.51 -13.31
CA CYS A 260 7.72 -14.47 -13.35
C CYS A 260 7.72 -13.73 -14.70
N ALA A 261 6.80 -14.02 -15.64
CA ALA A 261 6.85 -13.45 -16.99
C ALA A 261 6.45 -11.97 -17.04
N ASN A 262 7.02 -11.25 -18.00
CA ASN A 262 6.68 -9.87 -18.32
C ASN A 262 6.08 -9.75 -19.73
N PRO A 263 4.88 -9.16 -19.90
CA PRO A 263 3.96 -8.72 -18.84
C PRO A 263 3.15 -9.86 -18.20
N ILE A 264 2.84 -9.79 -16.90
CA ILE A 264 1.74 -10.57 -16.28
C ILE A 264 0.44 -10.07 -16.89
N LYS A 265 -0.30 -10.97 -17.52
CA LYS A 265 -1.55 -10.66 -18.21
C LYS A 265 -2.77 -10.65 -17.29
N ASP A 266 -2.64 -11.19 -16.08
CA ASP A 266 -3.75 -11.45 -15.15
C ASP A 266 -3.71 -10.52 -13.92
N LEU A 267 -3.56 -9.21 -14.18
CA LEU A 267 -3.62 -8.19 -13.13
C LEU A 267 -5.07 -7.81 -12.81
N PRO A 268 -5.36 -7.37 -11.58
CA PRO A 268 -6.72 -7.03 -11.20
C PRO A 268 -7.22 -5.81 -12.00
N GLY A 269 -8.37 -6.02 -12.65
CA GLY A 269 -9.01 -5.04 -13.53
C GLY A 269 -9.93 -4.06 -12.80
N ALA A 270 -10.65 -3.26 -13.57
CA ALA A 270 -11.57 -2.22 -13.06
C ALA A 270 -12.60 -2.75 -12.05
N ASP A 271 -13.05 -4.00 -12.21
CA ASP A 271 -13.96 -4.70 -11.29
C ASP A 271 -13.49 -4.78 -9.83
N TYR A 272 -12.19 -4.66 -9.61
CA TYR A 272 -11.56 -4.75 -8.28
C TYR A 272 -11.09 -3.39 -7.78
N HIS A 273 -11.42 -2.31 -8.48
CA HIS A 273 -11.13 -0.97 -7.99
C HIS A 273 -11.96 -0.66 -6.73
N PRO A 274 -11.38 -0.03 -5.69
CA PRO A 274 -9.98 0.40 -5.62
C PRO A 274 -9.00 -0.68 -5.12
N HIS A 275 -7.77 -0.68 -5.65
CA HIS A 275 -6.73 -1.66 -5.27
C HIS A 275 -6.03 -1.29 -3.96
N SER A 276 -5.88 0.01 -3.67
CA SER A 276 -5.51 0.54 -2.36
C SER A 276 -6.57 1.56 -1.92
N PRO A 277 -6.75 1.83 -0.61
CA PRO A 277 -7.86 2.65 -0.14
C PRO A 277 -7.91 4.05 -0.78
N THR A 278 -9.08 4.46 -1.28
CA THR A 278 -9.34 5.83 -1.75
C THR A 278 -9.74 6.77 -0.62
N GLY A 279 -9.97 6.25 0.57
CA GLY A 279 -10.40 7.02 1.72
C GLY A 279 -10.18 6.28 3.03
N PHE A 280 -10.01 7.06 4.11
CA PHE A 280 -10.02 6.52 5.45
C PHE A 280 -11.30 6.85 6.21
N TYR A 281 -11.68 5.91 7.06
CA TYR A 281 -12.79 6.02 7.99
C TYR A 281 -12.30 6.08 9.44
N GLY A 282 -11.06 5.66 9.68
CA GLY A 282 -10.46 5.76 11.00
C GLY A 282 -10.04 7.18 11.34
N CYS A 283 -10.08 7.51 12.62
CA CYS A 283 -9.64 8.79 13.15
C CYS A 283 -8.60 8.59 14.25
N CYS A 284 -7.79 9.61 14.50
CA CYS A 284 -6.80 9.62 15.57
C CYS A 284 -7.48 9.93 16.92
N PRO A 285 -7.52 8.97 17.87
CA PRO A 285 -8.17 9.20 19.16
C PRO A 285 -7.43 10.24 20.00
N SER A 286 -8.17 10.88 20.91
CA SER A 286 -7.57 11.83 21.86
C SER A 286 -6.47 11.16 22.69
N GLY A 287 -5.30 11.80 22.80
CA GLY A 287 -4.15 11.28 23.53
C GLY A 287 -3.28 10.28 22.76
N VAL A 288 -3.67 9.88 21.54
CA VAL A 288 -2.88 9.02 20.65
C VAL A 288 -2.04 9.90 19.72
N THR A 289 -0.79 9.49 19.47
CA THR A 289 0.03 10.13 18.44
C THR A 289 -0.16 9.39 17.11
N CYS A 290 -0.66 10.09 16.09
CA CYS A 290 -0.82 9.52 14.75
C CYS A 290 0.07 10.22 13.73
N SER A 291 0.75 9.43 12.90
CA SER A 291 1.55 9.90 11.77
C SER A 291 0.67 10.15 10.53
N LEU A 292 1.29 10.68 9.46
CA LEU A 292 0.67 10.79 8.11
C LEU A 292 -0.59 11.67 8.04
N ALA A 293 -0.73 12.58 9.01
CA ALA A 293 -1.80 13.56 9.12
C ALA A 293 -3.22 12.96 9.23
N VAL A 294 -3.35 11.78 9.84
CA VAL A 294 -4.66 11.19 10.17
C VAL A 294 -5.47 12.19 11.00
N ALA A 295 -6.70 12.46 10.57
CA ALA A 295 -7.56 13.45 11.21
C ALA A 295 -7.91 13.02 12.65
N ALA A 296 -7.96 13.98 13.57
CA ALA A 296 -8.42 13.74 14.94
C ALA A 296 -9.87 13.26 14.95
N CYS A 297 -10.21 12.37 15.88
CA CYS A 297 -11.58 11.96 16.10
C CYS A 297 -12.46 13.13 16.53
N THR A 298 -13.68 13.15 16.02
CA THR A 298 -14.70 14.14 16.38
C THR A 298 -15.96 13.44 16.90
N GLY A 299 -16.69 14.11 17.81
CA GLY A 299 -17.89 13.53 18.42
C GLY A 299 -17.59 12.24 19.19
N THR A 300 -18.44 11.23 19.01
CA THR A 300 -18.33 9.93 19.68
C THR A 300 -18.04 8.85 18.63
N PRO A 301 -16.76 8.63 18.27
CA PRO A 301 -16.42 7.62 17.28
C PRO A 301 -16.66 6.21 17.84
N ALA A 302 -17.02 5.27 16.97
CA ALA A 302 -17.24 3.88 17.36
C ALA A 302 -15.91 3.11 17.48
N ASP A 303 -15.92 2.05 18.29
CA ASP A 303 -14.82 1.09 18.31
C ASP A 303 -14.73 0.34 16.99
N GLY A 304 -13.54 0.36 16.40
CA GLY A 304 -13.20 -0.43 15.22
C GLY A 304 -12.89 -1.89 15.52
N TYR A 305 -13.14 -2.35 16.74
CA TYR A 305 -12.76 -3.64 17.28
C TYR A 305 -13.84 -4.19 18.24
N VAL A 306 -13.74 -5.48 18.57
CA VAL A 306 -14.66 -6.17 19.49
C VAL A 306 -14.29 -5.93 20.96
N SER A 307 -15.24 -6.09 21.87
CA SER A 307 -14.98 -5.92 23.31
C SER A 307 -13.90 -6.91 23.80
N GLY A 308 -13.00 -6.45 24.68
CA GLY A 308 -11.89 -7.25 25.20
C GLY A 308 -10.69 -7.39 24.24
N PHE A 309 -10.72 -6.75 23.08
CA PHE A 309 -9.58 -6.70 22.16
C PHE A 309 -8.33 -6.16 22.87
N THR A 310 -7.20 -6.85 22.68
CA THR A 310 -5.87 -6.40 23.12
C THR A 310 -4.94 -6.35 21.90
N PRO A 311 -4.38 -5.18 21.55
CA PRO A 311 -3.47 -5.05 20.42
C PRO A 311 -2.15 -5.77 20.69
N VAL A 312 -1.71 -6.56 19.70
CA VAL A 312 -0.43 -7.28 19.74
C VAL A 312 0.49 -6.72 18.66
N ALA A 313 1.77 -6.51 18.99
CA ALA A 313 2.80 -6.14 18.04
C ALA A 313 3.10 -7.30 17.08
N LYS A 314 3.27 -7.02 15.78
CA LYS A 314 3.64 -8.05 14.80
C LYS A 314 5.15 -8.25 14.79
N THR A 315 5.56 -9.48 14.53
CA THR A 315 6.97 -9.85 14.44
C THR A 315 7.52 -9.53 13.05
N LYS A 316 8.80 -9.14 13.00
CA LYS A 316 9.56 -9.00 11.76
C LYS A 316 9.50 -10.30 10.94
N LEU A 317 9.32 -10.18 9.62
CA LEU A 317 9.42 -11.32 8.72
C LEU A 317 10.88 -11.67 8.44
N SER A 318 11.14 -12.88 7.93
CA SER A 318 12.45 -13.15 7.33
C SER A 318 12.60 -12.38 6.01
N THR A 319 13.82 -12.29 5.49
CA THR A 319 14.00 -12.01 4.06
C THR A 319 13.30 -13.10 3.25
N PHE A 320 12.61 -12.72 2.18
CA PHE A 320 11.84 -13.61 1.33
C PHE A 320 12.68 -14.08 0.14
N CYS A 321 12.93 -15.39 0.10
CA CYS A 321 13.87 -16.01 -0.83
C CYS A 321 13.24 -16.72 -2.02
N ASN A 322 11.91 -16.74 -2.09
CA ASN A 322 11.16 -17.30 -3.22
C ASN A 322 10.63 -16.20 -4.15
N ALA A 323 11.29 -15.03 -4.19
CA ALA A 323 10.98 -14.00 -5.17
C ALA A 323 11.46 -14.43 -6.58
N CYS A 324 10.98 -13.76 -7.62
CA CYS A 324 11.30 -14.11 -9.01
C CYS A 324 12.79 -13.99 -9.37
N TYR A 325 13.56 -13.23 -8.58
CA TYR A 325 15.00 -13.15 -8.72
C TYR A 325 15.70 -14.03 -7.69
N SER A 326 16.54 -14.95 -8.16
CA SER A 326 17.49 -15.68 -7.32
C SER A 326 18.62 -14.79 -6.79
N SER A 327 18.83 -13.62 -7.40
CA SER A 327 19.83 -12.61 -7.02
C SER A 327 19.38 -11.21 -7.44
N GLY A 328 19.72 -10.21 -6.65
CA GLY A 328 19.53 -8.80 -6.95
C GLY A 328 20.33 -8.31 -8.15
N GLN A 329 20.18 -7.02 -8.47
CA GLN A 329 20.93 -6.36 -9.54
C GLN A 329 22.44 -6.47 -9.28
N GLY A 330 23.20 -6.77 -10.33
CA GLY A 330 24.64 -7.03 -10.25
C GLY A 330 25.01 -8.44 -9.79
N GLY A 331 24.04 -9.35 -9.59
CA GLY A 331 24.29 -10.72 -9.13
C GLY A 331 24.37 -10.87 -7.60
N SER A 332 24.02 -9.82 -6.85
CA SER A 332 23.98 -9.86 -5.38
C SER A 332 23.02 -10.94 -4.89
N SER A 333 23.54 -12.02 -4.33
CA SER A 333 22.72 -13.05 -3.69
C SER A 333 22.15 -12.50 -2.39
N VAL A 334 20.93 -12.92 -2.02
CA VAL A 334 20.49 -12.87 -0.62
C VAL A 334 21.62 -13.47 0.21
N THR A 335 22.19 -12.66 1.11
CA THR A 335 23.51 -12.91 1.70
C THR A 335 23.57 -14.29 2.35
N THR A 336 24.67 -15.01 2.09
CA THR A 336 24.98 -16.34 2.62
C THR A 336 24.95 -16.33 4.15
N GLY A 337 24.11 -17.19 4.73
CA GLY A 337 23.82 -17.27 6.18
C GLY A 337 22.31 -17.38 6.48
N SER A 338 21.46 -17.03 5.51
CA SER A 338 19.99 -17.05 5.59
C SER A 338 19.33 -18.36 5.09
N GLY A 339 20.11 -19.32 4.58
CA GLY A 339 19.58 -20.58 4.02
C GLY A 339 18.93 -20.44 2.63
N CYS A 340 19.04 -19.28 2.00
CA CYS A 340 18.42 -19.01 0.70
C CYS A 340 19.22 -19.66 -0.43
N SER A 341 18.59 -20.62 -1.12
CA SER A 341 19.11 -21.27 -2.33
C SER A 341 18.27 -20.85 -3.53
N ALA A 342 18.93 -20.64 -4.67
CA ALA A 342 18.28 -20.23 -5.91
C ALA A 342 17.18 -21.22 -6.31
N LYS A 343 15.94 -20.75 -6.46
CA LYS A 343 14.89 -21.50 -7.16
C LYS A 343 14.69 -20.93 -8.55
N SER A 344 15.20 -21.65 -9.54
CA SER A 344 14.79 -21.53 -10.93
C SER A 344 13.51 -22.35 -11.12
N ALA A 345 12.36 -21.67 -11.24
CA ALA A 345 11.02 -22.22 -11.51
C ALA A 345 10.24 -22.80 -10.32
N GLY A 346 8.91 -22.64 -10.38
CA GLY A 346 7.93 -23.18 -9.42
C GLY A 346 7.31 -22.15 -8.47
N PHE A 347 7.13 -20.90 -8.91
CA PHE A 347 6.26 -19.97 -8.19
C PHE A 347 4.82 -20.48 -8.38
N THR A 348 4.10 -20.77 -7.30
CA THR A 348 2.65 -21.00 -7.35
C THR A 348 2.09 -20.40 -6.08
N LEU A 349 1.60 -19.15 -6.14
CA LEU A 349 0.54 -18.78 -5.22
C LEU A 349 -0.59 -19.76 -5.53
N ALA A 350 -1.13 -20.45 -4.52
CA ALA A 350 -2.20 -21.41 -4.72
C ALA A 350 -3.21 -20.84 -5.73
N THR A 351 -3.46 -21.60 -6.80
CA THR A 351 -4.25 -21.22 -7.99
C THR A 351 -5.33 -20.19 -7.66
N CYS A 352 -5.44 -19.11 -8.45
CA CYS A 352 -6.54 -18.17 -8.35
C CYS A 352 -7.83 -18.93 -8.02
N PRO A 353 -8.58 -18.58 -6.97
CA PRO A 353 -9.99 -18.96 -6.93
C PRO A 353 -10.58 -18.49 -8.26
N ALA A 354 -11.20 -19.40 -9.03
CA ALA A 354 -11.77 -19.09 -10.33
C ALA A 354 -12.75 -17.91 -10.16
N ASP A 355 -12.28 -16.71 -10.50
CA ASP A 355 -12.94 -15.42 -10.83
C ASP A 355 -14.44 -15.21 -10.53
N GLY A 356 -15.03 -15.83 -9.52
CA GLY A 356 -16.46 -15.77 -9.26
C GLY A 356 -17.36 -16.24 -10.41
N THR A 357 -16.84 -16.67 -11.56
CA THR A 357 -17.65 -17.31 -12.62
C THR A 357 -17.73 -18.82 -12.40
N GLY A 358 -16.79 -19.39 -11.64
CA GLY A 358 -16.87 -20.73 -11.08
C GLY A 358 -17.62 -20.72 -9.76
N VAL A 359 -18.95 -20.75 -9.84
CA VAL A 359 -19.82 -21.21 -8.75
C VAL A 359 -19.17 -22.36 -7.98
N ASN A 360 -18.91 -22.17 -6.69
CA ASN A 360 -18.79 -23.31 -5.79
C ASN A 360 -20.15 -24.04 -5.84
N ALA A 361 -20.15 -25.35 -6.08
CA ALA A 361 -21.35 -26.14 -6.32
C ALA A 361 -22.37 -26.11 -5.17
N ASP A 362 -21.98 -25.55 -4.01
CA ASP A 362 -22.78 -25.52 -2.78
C ASP A 362 -23.33 -24.12 -2.40
N SER A 363 -23.23 -23.09 -3.26
CA SER A 363 -23.93 -21.82 -3.02
C SER A 363 -25.30 -21.77 -3.71
N PRO A 364 -26.42 -21.51 -3.01
CA PRO A 364 -27.74 -21.45 -3.62
C PRO A 364 -27.79 -20.34 -4.68
N SER A 365 -28.09 -20.74 -5.91
CA SER A 365 -28.05 -19.96 -7.14
C SER A 365 -28.88 -18.68 -7.09
N VAL A 366 -28.23 -17.52 -7.26
CA VAL A 366 -28.90 -16.31 -7.76
C VAL A 366 -28.82 -16.35 -9.29
N LYS A 367 -29.96 -16.64 -9.94
CA LYS A 367 -30.09 -16.58 -11.39
C LYS A 367 -29.96 -15.12 -11.85
N SER A 368 -28.87 -14.79 -12.54
CA SER A 368 -28.79 -13.55 -13.30
C SER A 368 -29.68 -13.66 -14.55
N ALA A 369 -30.66 -12.76 -14.65
CA ALA A 369 -31.50 -12.62 -15.82
C ALA A 369 -30.71 -11.91 -16.93
N ALA A 370 -30.19 -12.68 -17.88
CA ALA A 370 -29.70 -12.12 -19.13
C ALA A 370 -30.90 -11.65 -19.97
N ALA A 371 -30.96 -10.35 -20.28
CA ALA A 371 -31.86 -9.82 -21.29
C ALA A 371 -31.35 -10.23 -22.69
N PRO A 372 -32.18 -10.83 -23.57
CA PRO A 372 -31.75 -11.23 -24.90
C PRO A 372 -31.74 -10.04 -25.85
N PHE A 373 -30.58 -9.72 -26.42
CA PHE A 373 -30.50 -8.90 -27.62
C PHE A 373 -30.95 -9.73 -28.83
N THR A 374 -32.18 -9.53 -29.27
CA THR A 374 -32.64 -9.95 -30.60
C THR A 374 -32.53 -8.77 -31.56
N GLY A 375 -31.54 -8.80 -32.46
CA GLY A 375 -31.40 -7.83 -33.55
C GLY A 375 -30.94 -8.55 -34.81
N ALA A 376 -31.90 -8.95 -35.65
CA ALA A 376 -31.65 -9.63 -36.91
C ALA A 376 -30.91 -8.73 -37.90
N ALA A 377 -29.89 -9.29 -38.55
CA ALA A 377 -29.21 -8.68 -39.68
C ALA A 377 -30.17 -8.57 -40.89
N ILE A 378 -30.40 -7.35 -41.36
CA ILE A 378 -31.05 -7.10 -42.65
C ILE A 378 -29.95 -6.72 -43.65
N ILE A 379 -29.76 -7.60 -44.62
CA ILE A 379 -28.96 -7.38 -45.83
C ILE A 379 -29.76 -6.44 -46.74
N LEU A 380 -29.19 -5.29 -47.11
CA LEU A 380 -29.68 -4.51 -48.23
C LEU A 380 -28.52 -4.08 -49.15
N ASN A 381 -28.48 -4.71 -50.33
CA ASN A 381 -27.68 -4.30 -51.48
C ASN A 381 -28.27 -3.02 -52.08
N ILE A 382 -27.50 -1.92 -52.20
CA ILE A 382 -27.68 -0.92 -53.26
C ILE A 382 -26.30 -0.45 -53.75
N ALA A 383 -26.18 -0.41 -55.07
CA ALA A 383 -25.00 -0.15 -55.87
C ALA A 383 -24.62 1.35 -56.00
N MET A 384 -23.35 1.55 -56.40
CA MET A 384 -22.78 2.62 -57.24
C MET A 384 -23.39 4.04 -57.18
N ALA A 385 -22.57 5.03 -56.81
CA ALA A 385 -22.21 6.13 -57.72
C ALA A 385 -21.00 6.93 -57.20
N VAL A 386 -20.10 7.16 -58.15
CA VAL A 386 -18.93 8.04 -58.18
C VAL A 386 -19.32 9.50 -57.90
N PHE A 387 -18.48 10.28 -57.21
CA PHE A 387 -17.96 11.58 -57.71
C PHE A 387 -16.78 12.11 -56.87
N VAL A 388 -15.75 12.51 -57.63
CA VAL A 388 -14.52 13.25 -57.32
C VAL A 388 -14.91 14.60 -56.66
N THR A 389 -14.16 15.23 -55.74
CA THR A 389 -13.05 16.15 -56.04
C THR A 389 -12.41 16.72 -54.76
N MET A 390 -11.09 16.78 -54.79
CA MET A 390 -10.10 17.64 -54.09
C MET A 390 -10.60 18.72 -53.09
N MET A 391 -10.05 18.68 -51.88
CA MET A 391 -9.11 19.68 -51.33
C MET A 391 -8.40 19.13 -50.10
#